data_AF-A0A960Q3E7-F1
#
_entry.id   AF-A0A960Q3E7-F1
#
_cell.length_a   1.000
_cell.length_b   1.000
_cell.length_c   1.000
_cell.angle_alpha   90.00
_cell.angle_beta   90.00
_cell.angle_gamma   90.00
#
_symmetry.space_group_name_H-M   'P 1'
#
loop_
_entity.id
_entity.type
_entity.pdbx_description
1 polymer ?
#
loop_
_entity_poly.entity_id
_entity_poly.type
_entity_poly.pdbx_seq_one_letter_code
_entity_poly.pdbx_strand_id
1 'polypeptide(L)'
;MNFVFLPLASWLLVSPFGGFMIQATASPDQLRTLVIRSYGCGAQMPASIQAKAQRRIGDRVESRTLQVQVRNAEQGIYELVLSKSEAGAWLLVIEGSYRGMKQTLICRTDNRGEILASSIQSCGREPSSEIAHGLDALQSKS
;
A
#
# COMPACT_ATOMS: atom_id res chain seq x y z
N MET A 1 28.04 29.33 -0.32
CA MET A 1 26.85 29.19 0.55
C MET A 1 26.27 27.81 0.28
N ASN A 2 26.41 26.88 1.22
CA ASN A 2 25.82 25.54 1.12
C ASN A 2 24.37 25.61 1.56
N PHE A 3 23.44 25.35 0.64
CA PHE A 3 22.03 25.16 0.96
C PHE A 3 21.82 23.70 1.34
N VAL A 4 21.62 23.44 2.63
CA VAL A 4 21.14 22.14 3.12
C VAL A 4 19.63 22.09 2.89
N PHE A 5 19.20 21.30 1.92
CA PHE A 5 17.80 20.94 1.73
C PHE A 5 17.40 19.94 2.84
N LEU A 6 16.63 20.40 3.82
CA LEU A 6 15.94 19.54 4.78
C LEU A 6 14.65 19.01 4.12
N PRO A 7 14.41 17.69 4.04
CA PRO A 7 13.14 17.18 3.54
C PRO A 7 12.03 17.48 4.56
N LEU A 8 10.92 18.00 4.04
CA LEU A 8 9.67 18.25 4.76
C LEU A 8 9.27 17.01 5.57
N ALA A 9 9.42 17.12 6.88
CA ALA A 9 8.90 16.14 7.82
C ALA A 9 7.37 16.09 7.67
N SER A 10 6.87 14.96 7.18
CA SER A 10 5.44 14.64 7.17
C SER A 10 4.90 14.75 8.60
N TRP A 11 3.90 15.62 8.76
CA TRP A 11 3.30 15.91 10.05
C TRP A 11 2.59 14.67 10.58
N LEU A 12 3.10 14.16 11.69
CA LEU A 12 2.52 13.09 12.50
C LEU A 12 1.22 13.58 13.13
N LEU A 13 0.07 13.22 12.56
CA LEU A 13 -1.18 13.16 13.32
C LEU A 13 -1.20 11.84 14.09
N VAL A 14 -0.58 11.85 15.28
CA VAL A 14 -0.77 10.78 16.27
C VAL A 14 -2.14 10.99 16.91
N SER A 15 -3.15 10.28 16.42
CA SER A 15 -4.45 10.21 17.10
C SER A 15 -4.25 9.60 18.49
N PRO A 16 -4.76 10.22 19.58
CA PRO A 16 -4.54 9.77 20.97
C PRO A 16 -5.37 8.54 21.37
N PHE A 17 -6.17 7.99 20.46
CA PHE A 17 -6.86 6.73 20.67
C PHE A 17 -5.94 5.60 20.22
N GLY A 18 -5.64 4.65 21.11
CA GLY A 18 -4.86 3.45 20.81
C GLY A 18 -5.36 2.80 19.53
N GLY A 19 -4.66 3.10 18.43
CA GLY A 19 -5.08 2.78 17.08
C GLY A 19 -4.08 1.84 16.44
N PHE A 20 -4.59 0.96 15.59
CA PHE A 20 -3.78 0.19 14.67
C PHE A 20 -3.57 0.98 13.39
N MET A 21 -2.32 1.05 12.94
CA MET A 21 -1.94 1.68 11.69
C MET A 21 -0.97 0.80 10.91
N ILE A 22 -1.07 0.81 9.59
CA ILE A 22 -0.10 0.34 8.62
C ILE A 22 0.33 1.53 7.75
N GLN A 23 1.61 1.56 7.43
CA GLN A 23 2.21 2.51 6.50
C GLN A 23 2.93 1.70 5.43
N ALA A 24 2.92 2.16 4.19
CA ALA A 24 3.67 1.52 3.12
C ALA A 24 4.60 2.52 2.43
N THR A 25 5.74 2.03 1.98
CA THR A 25 6.69 2.81 1.18
C THR A 25 7.18 1.93 0.04
N ALA A 26 7.26 2.47 -1.17
CA ALA A 26 7.91 1.78 -2.27
C ALA A 26 9.41 1.65 -1.98
N SER A 27 9.98 0.47 -2.23
CA SER A 27 11.41 0.27 -2.09
C SER A 27 12.15 1.06 -3.18
N PRO A 28 13.13 1.91 -2.82
CA PRO A 28 13.88 2.70 -3.80
C PRO A 28 14.76 1.81 -4.69
N ASP A 29 15.23 0.69 -4.16
CA ASP A 29 16.14 -0.23 -4.87
C ASP A 29 15.39 -1.35 -5.61
N GLN A 30 14.10 -1.54 -5.28
CA GLN A 30 13.27 -2.59 -5.86
C GLN A 30 11.91 -2.01 -6.26
N LEU A 31 11.80 -1.59 -7.52
CA LEU A 31 10.62 -0.93 -8.11
C LEU A 31 9.29 -1.70 -8.01
N ARG A 32 9.33 -2.96 -7.57
CA ARG A 32 8.20 -3.88 -7.43
C ARG A 32 7.99 -4.38 -6.01
N THR A 33 8.65 -3.74 -5.05
CA THR A 33 8.58 -4.10 -3.64
C THR A 33 7.98 -2.94 -2.84
N LEU A 34 6.97 -3.23 -2.03
CA LEU A 34 6.48 -2.36 -0.97
C LEU A 34 7.02 -2.84 0.37
N VAL A 35 7.52 -1.91 1.17
CA VAL A 35 7.82 -2.13 2.59
C VAL A 35 6.64 -1.60 3.39
N ILE A 36 5.96 -2.49 4.08
CA ILE A 36 4.79 -2.20 4.92
C ILE A 36 5.23 -2.28 6.39
N ARG A 37 4.91 -1.25 7.17
CA ARG A 37 5.18 -1.19 8.61
C ARG A 37 3.89 -1.08 9.37
N SER A 38 3.70 -1.89 10.39
CA SER A 38 2.53 -1.86 11.26
C SER A 38 2.85 -1.33 12.64
N TYR A 39 1.97 -0.48 13.14
CA TYR A 39 2.08 0.24 14.40
C TYR A 39 0.81 0.04 15.23
N GLY A 40 0.97 -0.08 16.54
CA GLY A 40 -0.12 -0.08 17.52
C GLY A 40 0.32 0.68 18.76
N CYS A 41 -0.49 1.63 19.22
CA CYS A 41 -0.20 2.44 20.41
C CYS A 41 1.21 3.09 20.39
N GLY A 42 1.67 3.52 19.21
CA GLY A 42 2.97 4.19 19.03
C GLY A 42 4.17 3.25 18.88
N ALA A 43 4.00 1.92 18.94
CA ALA A 43 5.07 0.94 18.77
C ALA A 43 4.86 0.06 17.54
N GLN A 44 5.94 -0.45 16.93
CA GLN A 44 5.85 -1.44 15.87
C GLN A 44 5.29 -2.76 16.41
N MET A 45 4.26 -3.30 15.75
CA MET A 45 3.52 -4.47 16.25
C MET A 45 3.28 -5.47 15.12
N PRO A 46 3.31 -6.78 15.37
CA PRO A 46 2.97 -7.76 14.36
C PRO A 46 1.47 -7.66 14.01
N ALA A 47 1.16 -7.64 12.72
CA ALA A 47 -0.18 -7.65 12.15
C ALA A 47 -0.33 -8.78 11.10
N SER A 48 -1.57 -9.12 10.78
CA SER A 48 -1.87 -9.88 9.58
C SER A 48 -1.98 -8.92 8.40
N ILE A 49 -1.15 -9.13 7.37
CA ILE A 49 -1.17 -8.34 6.13
C ILE A 49 -1.64 -9.23 4.98
N GLN A 50 -2.63 -8.74 4.23
CA GLN A 50 -3.07 -9.34 2.99
C GLN A 50 -3.05 -8.29 1.88
N ALA A 51 -2.85 -8.70 0.63
CA ALA A 51 -3.00 -7.79 -0.49
C ALA A 51 -3.67 -8.44 -1.69
N LYS A 52 -4.40 -7.62 -2.44
CA LYS A 52 -5.11 -7.98 -3.66
C LYS A 52 -4.75 -6.97 -4.75
N ALA A 53 -4.52 -7.44 -5.96
CA ALA A 53 -4.47 -6.60 -7.14
C ALA A 53 -5.84 -6.59 -7.81
N GLN A 54 -6.30 -5.42 -8.18
CA GLN A 54 -7.55 -5.22 -8.90
C GLN A 54 -7.30 -4.36 -10.13
N ARG A 55 -7.92 -4.71 -11.24
CA ARG A 55 -7.99 -3.86 -12.44
C ARG A 55 -9.37 -3.95 -13.05
N ARG A 56 -9.75 -2.95 -13.83
CA ARG A 56 -11.00 -2.98 -14.58
C ARG A 56 -10.72 -3.18 -16.07
N ILE A 57 -11.35 -4.20 -16.67
CA ILE A 57 -11.30 -4.50 -18.10
C ILE A 57 -12.71 -4.37 -18.66
N GLY A 58 -12.96 -3.30 -19.43
CA GLY A 58 -14.32 -2.94 -19.83
C GLY A 58 -15.19 -2.70 -18.58
N ASP A 59 -16.33 -3.41 -18.50
CA ASP A 59 -17.26 -3.34 -17.36
C ASP A 59 -16.95 -4.34 -16.24
N ARG A 60 -15.91 -5.18 -16.39
CA ARG A 60 -15.58 -6.24 -15.42
C ARG A 60 -14.41 -5.82 -14.54
N VAL A 61 -14.54 -6.02 -13.23
CA VAL A 61 -13.43 -5.91 -12.27
C VAL A 61 -12.75 -7.27 -12.16
N GLU A 62 -11.49 -7.36 -12.59
CA GLU A 62 -10.64 -8.51 -12.34
C GLU A 62 -9.93 -8.30 -11.00
N SER A 63 -10.17 -9.19 -10.04
CA SER A 63 -9.50 -9.19 -8.75
C SER A 63 -8.65 -10.45 -8.64
N ARG A 64 -7.35 -10.27 -8.38
CA ARG A 64 -6.40 -11.34 -8.10
C ARG A 64 -5.84 -11.16 -6.71
N THR A 65 -5.87 -12.21 -5.90
CA THR A 65 -5.07 -12.22 -4.68
C THR A 65 -3.62 -12.37 -5.11
N LEU A 66 -2.82 -11.31 -4.91
CA LEU A 66 -1.40 -11.42 -5.17
C LEU A 66 -0.80 -12.38 -4.16
N GLN A 67 0.06 -13.28 -4.61
CA GLN A 67 0.88 -14.07 -3.70
C GLN A 67 1.92 -13.14 -3.07
N VAL A 68 1.50 -12.48 -2.00
CA VAL A 68 2.39 -11.67 -1.19
C VAL A 68 3.26 -12.63 -0.38
N GLN A 69 4.54 -12.73 -0.72
CA GLN A 69 5.51 -13.24 0.24
C GLN A 69 5.70 -12.18 1.30
N VAL A 70 4.85 -12.21 2.32
CA VAL A 70 4.99 -11.40 3.53
C VAL A 70 6.23 -11.92 4.25
N ARG A 71 7.41 -11.41 3.90
CA ARG A 71 8.63 -11.68 4.64
C ARG A 71 8.61 -10.80 5.86
N ASN A 72 8.57 -11.42 7.03
CA ASN A 72 8.82 -10.72 8.28
C ASN A 72 10.31 -10.40 8.30
N ALA A 73 10.68 -9.22 7.80
CA ALA A 73 12.05 -8.76 7.85
C ALA A 73 12.44 -8.49 9.30
N GLU A 74 11.52 -7.85 10.04
CA GLU A 74 11.60 -7.53 11.46
C GLU A 74 10.18 -7.43 12.05
N GLN A 75 10.06 -7.36 13.37
CA GLN A 75 8.78 -7.25 14.05
C GLN A 75 7.96 -6.05 13.55
N GLY A 76 6.82 -6.33 12.90
CA GLY A 76 5.94 -5.30 12.34
C GLY A 76 6.44 -4.68 11.03
N ILE A 77 7.42 -5.30 10.36
CA ILE A 77 7.89 -4.90 9.02
C ILE A 77 7.68 -6.06 8.04
N TYR A 78 7.08 -5.74 6.91
CA TYR A 78 6.68 -6.70 5.88
C TYR A 78 7.13 -6.23 4.51
N GLU A 79 7.66 -7.14 3.71
CA GLU A 79 7.88 -6.88 2.29
C GLU A 79 6.75 -7.48 1.47
N LEU A 80 6.24 -6.73 0.51
CA LEU A 80 5.30 -7.19 -0.51
C LEU A 80 5.98 -7.03 -1.86
N VAL A 81 6.30 -8.17 -2.48
CA VAL A 81 6.98 -8.23 -3.78
C VAL A 81 5.98 -8.64 -4.85
N LEU A 82 5.83 -7.82 -5.89
CA LEU A 82 4.98 -8.13 -7.04
C LEU A 82 5.73 -9.05 -8.01
N SER A 83 5.06 -10.10 -8.50
CA SER A 83 5.65 -11.01 -9.47
C SER A 83 5.83 -10.34 -10.84
N LYS A 84 6.92 -10.67 -11.52
CA LYS A 84 7.28 -10.05 -12.81
C LYS A 84 6.30 -10.34 -13.95
N SER A 85 5.45 -11.34 -13.82
CA SER A 85 4.46 -11.72 -14.83
C SER A 85 3.20 -10.85 -14.85
N GLU A 86 2.98 -10.02 -13.84
CA GLU A 86 1.76 -9.18 -13.72
C GLU A 86 1.99 -7.79 -14.35
N ALA A 87 2.54 -7.74 -15.57
CA ALA A 87 2.66 -6.48 -16.31
C ALA A 87 1.25 -5.88 -16.56
N GLY A 88 1.14 -4.55 -16.42
CA GLY A 88 -0.12 -3.82 -16.50
C GLY A 88 -0.32 -2.90 -15.31
N ALA A 89 -1.16 -1.89 -15.50
CA ALA A 89 -1.53 -0.96 -14.44
C ALA A 89 -2.59 -1.60 -13.53
N TRP A 90 -2.26 -1.76 -12.26
CA TRP A 90 -3.10 -2.39 -11.23
C TRP A 90 -3.35 -1.43 -10.08
N LEU A 91 -4.48 -1.64 -9.41
CA LEU A 91 -4.77 -1.09 -8.11
C LEU A 91 -4.46 -2.17 -7.06
N LEU A 92 -3.52 -1.89 -6.18
CA LEU A 92 -3.17 -2.75 -5.07
C LEU A 92 -3.97 -2.31 -3.84
N VAL A 93 -4.74 -3.23 -3.28
CA VAL A 93 -5.50 -3.05 -2.04
C VAL A 93 -4.83 -3.91 -0.98
N ILE A 94 -4.29 -3.26 0.05
CA ILE A 94 -3.49 -3.89 1.11
C ILE A 94 -4.25 -3.73 2.41
N GLU A 95 -4.60 -4.84 3.04
CA GLU A 95 -5.37 -4.85 4.29
C GLU A 95 -4.48 -5.35 5.42
N GLY A 96 -4.32 -4.51 6.44
CA GLY A 96 -3.73 -4.87 7.72
C GLY A 96 -4.82 -5.16 8.75
N SER A 97 -4.57 -6.14 9.62
CA SER A 97 -5.44 -6.46 10.75
C SER A 97 -4.63 -6.77 12.01
N TYR A 98 -5.03 -6.18 13.13
CA TYR A 98 -4.45 -6.43 14.45
C TYR A 98 -5.53 -6.33 15.54
N ARG A 99 -5.72 -7.41 16.31
CA ARG A 99 -6.67 -7.49 17.43
C ARG A 99 -8.08 -6.96 17.10
N GLY A 100 -8.58 -7.28 15.91
CA GLY A 100 -9.90 -6.86 15.44
C GLY A 100 -9.97 -5.45 14.83
N MET A 101 -8.90 -4.65 14.94
CA MET A 101 -8.76 -3.40 14.19
C MET A 101 -8.24 -3.69 12.79
N LYS A 102 -8.78 -2.97 11.80
CA LYS A 102 -8.36 -3.08 10.40
C LYS A 102 -7.95 -1.72 9.86
N GLN A 103 -7.00 -1.73 8.94
CA GLN A 103 -6.70 -0.57 8.11
C GLN A 103 -6.36 -1.01 6.70
N THR A 104 -6.74 -0.19 5.73
CA THR A 104 -6.51 -0.48 4.32
C THR A 104 -5.57 0.58 3.73
N LEU A 105 -4.60 0.14 2.91
CA LEU A 105 -3.83 1.01 2.04
C LEU A 105 -4.19 0.70 0.59
N ILE A 106 -4.14 1.71 -0.24
CA ILE A 106 -4.31 1.58 -1.68
C ILE A 106 -3.07 2.14 -2.34
N CYS A 107 -2.56 1.47 -3.36
CA CYS A 107 -1.55 2.04 -4.24
C CYS A 107 -1.71 1.53 -5.65
N ARG A 108 -1.01 2.15 -6.60
CA ARG A 108 -1.13 1.87 -8.03
C ARG A 108 0.20 1.38 -8.58
N THR A 109 0.12 0.54 -9.59
CA THR A 109 1.25 0.23 -10.46
C THR A 109 1.09 0.92 -11.81
N ASP A 110 2.22 1.13 -12.48
CA ASP A 110 2.24 1.57 -13.88
C ASP A 110 2.09 0.38 -14.86
N ASN A 111 2.14 0.65 -16.16
CA ASN A 111 2.05 -0.37 -17.20
C ASN A 111 3.18 -1.40 -17.17
N ARG A 112 4.31 -1.09 -16.52
CA ARG A 112 5.46 -1.99 -16.34
C ARG A 112 5.32 -2.83 -15.08
N GLY A 113 4.24 -2.66 -14.30
CA GLY A 113 4.03 -3.32 -13.02
C GLY A 113 4.92 -2.76 -11.91
N GLU A 114 5.45 -1.54 -12.07
CA GLU A 114 6.24 -0.83 -11.06
C GLU A 114 5.33 -0.04 -10.13
N ILE A 115 5.65 -0.02 -8.84
CA ILE A 115 4.85 0.68 -7.83
C ILE A 115 5.05 2.18 -7.96
N LEU A 116 3.94 2.92 -8.06
CA LEU A 116 3.94 4.37 -8.04
C LEU A 116 3.92 4.85 -6.59
N ALA A 117 5.08 5.20 -6.03
CA ALA A 117 5.21 5.64 -4.64
C ALA A 117 4.27 6.79 -4.26
N SER A 118 4.02 7.72 -5.19
CA SER A 118 3.11 8.86 -5.02
C SER A 118 1.62 8.50 -4.92
N SER A 119 1.26 7.25 -5.23
CA SER A 119 -0.12 6.76 -5.21
C SER A 119 -0.51 6.04 -3.93
N ILE A 120 0.42 5.86 -2.98
CA ILE A 120 0.15 5.18 -1.72
C ILE A 120 -0.75 6.06 -0.85
N GLN A 121 -1.94 5.55 -0.53
CA GLN A 121 -2.95 6.23 0.27
C GLN A 121 -3.41 5.32 1.41
N SER A 122 -3.69 5.93 2.57
CA SER A 122 -4.18 5.23 3.75
C SER A 122 -5.64 5.54 4.00
N CYS A 123 -6.43 4.48 4.15
CA CYS A 123 -7.86 4.54 4.38
C CYS A 123 -8.18 3.90 5.74
N GLY A 124 -8.82 4.66 6.63
CA GLY A 124 -9.23 4.17 7.95
C GLY A 124 -10.52 3.34 7.95
N ARG A 125 -11.20 3.20 6.80
CA ARG A 125 -12.44 2.43 6.60
C ARG A 125 -12.39 1.68 5.27
N GLU A 126 -13.37 0.81 5.05
CA GLU A 126 -13.57 0.04 3.81
C GLU A 126 -13.61 1.00 2.59
N PRO A 127 -12.57 1.01 1.73
CA PRO A 127 -12.34 2.12 0.81
C PRO A 127 -13.04 1.90 -0.53
N SER A 128 -14.35 1.63 -0.51
CA SER A 128 -15.10 1.29 -1.73
C SER A 128 -15.09 2.41 -2.77
N SER A 129 -15.20 3.67 -2.35
CA SER A 129 -15.09 4.85 -3.21
C SER A 129 -13.69 5.04 -3.80
N GLU A 130 -12.65 4.91 -2.99
CA GLU A 130 -11.26 5.11 -3.39
C GLU A 130 -10.79 3.98 -4.29
N ILE A 131 -11.30 2.76 -4.08
CA ILE A 131 -11.12 1.64 -5.01
C ILE A 131 -11.78 1.97 -6.35
N ALA A 132 -13.04 2.42 -6.36
CA ALA A 132 -13.74 2.77 -7.59
C ALA A 132 -13.01 3.87 -8.38
N HIS A 133 -12.65 4.98 -7.72
CA HIS A 133 -11.88 6.06 -8.32
C HIS A 133 -10.50 5.61 -8.80
N GLY A 134 -9.82 4.75 -8.03
CA GLY A 134 -8.53 4.18 -8.39
C GLY A 134 -8.62 3.34 -9.67
N LEU A 135 -9.67 2.52 -9.80
CA LEU A 135 -9.95 1.71 -10.98
C LEU A 135 -10.31 2.57 -12.20
N ASP A 136 -11.15 3.61 -12.04
CA ASP A 136 -11.49 4.54 -13.12
C ASP A 136 -10.24 5.27 -13.65
N ALA A 137 -9.39 5.71 -12.72
CA ALA A 137 -8.16 6.40 -13.07
C ALA A 137 -7.14 5.49 -13.77
N LEU A 138 -7.24 4.17 -13.65
CA LEU A 138 -6.43 3.22 -14.42
C LEU A 138 -6.92 3.11 -15.87
N GLN A 139 -8.24 3.19 -16.11
CA GLN A 139 -8.81 3.15 -17.46
C GLN A 139 -8.53 4.41 -18.28
N SER A 140 -8.49 5.58 -17.64
CA SER A 140 -8.19 6.84 -18.34
C SER A 140 -6.77 6.97 -18.89
N LYS A 141 -5.86 6.04 -18.54
CA LYS A 141 -4.42 6.09 -18.87
C LYS A 141 -3.93 4.91 -19.71
N SER A 142 -4.83 4.00 -20.10
CA SER A 142 -4.60 2.88 -21.03
C SER A 142 -5.04 3.24 -22.44
#